data_AF-A0A8J7RE14-F1
#
_entry.id   AF-A0A8J7RE14-F1
#
_cell.length_a   1.000
_cell.length_b   1.000
_cell.length_c   1.000
_cell.angle_alpha   90.00
_cell.angle_beta   90.00
_cell.angle_gamma   90.00
#
_symmetry.space_group_name_H-M   'P 1'
#
loop_
_entity.id
_entity.type
_entity.pdbx_description
1 polymer ?
#
loop_
_entity_poly.entity_id
_entity_poly.type
_entity_poly.pdbx_seq_one_letter_code
_entity_poly.pdbx_strand_id
1 'polypeptide(L)'
;MPECFELTKCAKDILRYFIQVESSSIEYFCQRKIGGTQDTGKTALDPVYEYPSKIWKECGQKITKPTIKSWCEKFEDMGILSSEEKRTDGVNSFHKTKHYSLNHDAATLKQILEIIVKNFDPFERLTILSSAYFDYFIDENLVREILFKKSVYIRDSYDILDVNWENIRSAWNIWVQDEEFNEERLVEEVRSEISWTEDNTGRHSHRPDRCLISPCASNCAIPIVTDTFYKTRRSDFVDRIKFGFTIESADRAIRGYPEILHSHREVIEMEKCILPILTLIKSSPSALRYFLSGEWHSFELKKEMVEDHEYASEFMKDMVSIAARDISITLQIPMNNIVDYVDFNHREWVLSPDGDVKPHIAYMFFSLKNGNTLSIDLKYSARQISKQFCFIPVDGHGTCSPGTRYEVKIPDEMDFKLKIWTTDSPLCIAPEDIKDKEKFMEWLSSDSAIPRHLVQMLSNRVQNMIRVYPSKDNPSDTFFKLLLEDLNRALRRPDLFEKSCFEGTDVDIDGYCKIFERLNKDPVKHGEVQSTVTYYNRELIEAIIPDLLYKPGELQPSQEAVMEYIHRTFD
;
A
#
# COMPACT_ATOMS: atom_id res chain seq x y z
N MET A 1 -30.27 -10.39 14.08
CA MET A 1 -29.45 -11.39 13.35
C MET A 1 -30.27 -12.67 13.28
N PRO A 2 -30.46 -13.29 12.09
CA PRO A 2 -31.08 -14.61 12.02
C PRO A 2 -30.20 -15.63 12.75
N GLU A 3 -30.84 -16.63 13.35
CA GLU A 3 -30.19 -17.69 14.14
C GLU A 3 -29.01 -18.35 13.43
N CYS A 4 -28.03 -18.76 14.23
CA CYS A 4 -26.79 -19.39 13.82
C CYS A 4 -27.03 -20.68 12.98
N PHE A 5 -27.21 -20.56 11.66
CA PHE A 5 -27.29 -21.74 10.80
C PHE A 5 -25.89 -22.33 10.55
N GLU A 6 -25.72 -23.64 10.75
CA GLU A 6 -24.53 -24.40 10.34
C GLU A 6 -24.73 -24.92 8.91
N LEU A 7 -23.82 -24.59 8.00
CA LEU A 7 -23.89 -25.06 6.62
C LEU A 7 -23.58 -26.56 6.54
N THR A 8 -24.50 -27.30 5.92
CA THR A 8 -24.26 -28.68 5.50
C THR A 8 -23.09 -28.75 4.49
N LYS A 9 -22.43 -29.90 4.39
CA LYS A 9 -21.36 -30.12 3.39
C LYS A 9 -21.80 -29.77 1.97
N CYS A 10 -23.02 -30.13 1.58
CA CYS A 10 -23.56 -29.79 0.25
C CYS A 10 -23.67 -28.27 0.04
N ALA A 11 -24.08 -27.52 1.06
CA ALA A 11 -24.18 -26.06 0.97
C ALA A 11 -22.80 -25.42 0.79
N LYS A 12 -21.80 -25.90 1.53
CA LYS A 12 -20.40 -25.46 1.40
C LYS A 12 -19.86 -25.69 0.00
N ASP A 13 -20.10 -26.88 -0.57
CA ASP A 13 -19.64 -27.24 -1.91
C ASP A 13 -20.30 -26.39 -3.00
N ILE A 14 -21.58 -26.05 -2.84
CA ILE A 14 -22.29 -25.16 -3.78
C ILE A 14 -21.77 -23.73 -3.70
N LEU A 15 -21.54 -23.18 -2.49
CA LEU A 15 -20.97 -21.84 -2.35
C LEU A 15 -19.57 -21.76 -2.95
N ARG A 16 -18.73 -22.78 -2.68
CA ARG A 16 -17.41 -22.91 -3.31
C ARG A 16 -17.48 -22.93 -4.82
N TYR A 17 -18.45 -23.66 -5.38
CA TYR A 17 -18.64 -23.73 -6.82
C TYR A 17 -18.91 -22.33 -7.42
N PHE A 18 -19.80 -21.54 -6.83
CA PHE A 18 -20.05 -20.16 -7.30
C PHE A 18 -18.80 -19.29 -7.20
N ILE A 19 -18.08 -19.32 -6.07
CA ILE A 19 -16.83 -18.57 -5.90
C ILE A 19 -15.79 -18.99 -6.95
N GLN A 20 -15.67 -20.29 -7.23
CA GLN A 20 -14.72 -20.83 -8.20
C GLN A 20 -15.05 -20.41 -9.63
N VAL A 21 -16.32 -20.53 -10.03
CA VAL A 21 -16.77 -20.12 -11.37
C VAL A 21 -16.55 -18.62 -11.58
N GLU A 22 -16.90 -17.80 -10.58
CA GLU A 22 -16.66 -16.35 -10.64
C GLU A 22 -15.17 -16.02 -10.68
N SER A 23 -14.36 -16.70 -9.87
CA SER A 23 -12.89 -16.56 -9.88
C SER A 23 -12.31 -16.87 -11.26
N SER A 24 -12.73 -17.95 -11.90
CA SER A 24 -12.27 -18.29 -13.26
C SER A 24 -12.68 -17.26 -14.31
N SER A 25 -13.86 -16.65 -14.16
CA SER A 25 -14.31 -15.56 -15.04
C SER A 25 -13.44 -14.31 -14.87
N ILE A 26 -13.14 -13.93 -13.63
CA ILE A 26 -12.27 -12.81 -13.28
C ILE A 26 -10.85 -13.05 -13.81
N GLU A 27 -10.27 -14.24 -13.58
CA GLU A 27 -8.95 -14.62 -14.11
C GLU A 27 -8.91 -14.51 -15.63
N TYR A 28 -9.94 -15.02 -16.31
CA TYR A 28 -10.03 -14.94 -17.76
C TYR A 28 -10.13 -13.51 -18.27
N PHE A 29 -10.92 -12.65 -17.60
CA PHE A 29 -11.00 -11.23 -17.92
C PHE A 29 -9.66 -10.52 -17.73
N CYS A 30 -9.02 -10.74 -16.58
CA CYS A 30 -7.71 -10.19 -16.26
C CYS A 30 -6.69 -10.60 -17.33
N GLN A 31 -6.66 -11.89 -17.71
CA GLN A 31 -5.81 -12.44 -18.77
C GLN A 31 -6.08 -11.85 -20.17
N ARG A 32 -7.32 -11.51 -20.51
CA ARG A 32 -7.64 -10.90 -21.81
C ARG A 32 -7.21 -9.44 -21.94
N LYS A 33 -7.29 -8.66 -20.85
CA LYS A 33 -6.72 -7.31 -20.83
C LYS A 33 -5.22 -7.32 -21.15
N ILE A 34 -4.51 -8.37 -20.71
CA ILE A 34 -3.09 -8.63 -21.03
C ILE A 34 -2.85 -8.81 -22.52
N GLY A 35 -3.77 -9.50 -23.21
CA GLY A 35 -3.60 -9.92 -24.60
C GLY A 35 -3.86 -8.86 -25.67
N GLY A 36 -4.31 -7.65 -25.29
CA GLY A 36 -4.65 -6.58 -26.25
C GLY A 36 -5.78 -6.94 -27.23
N THR A 37 -6.57 -7.98 -26.93
CA THR A 37 -7.68 -8.41 -27.79
C THR A 37 -8.87 -7.46 -27.69
N GLN A 38 -9.57 -7.27 -28.82
CA GLN A 38 -10.73 -6.37 -28.97
C GLN A 38 -11.73 -6.49 -27.81
N ASP A 39 -12.16 -5.32 -27.33
CA ASP A 39 -13.15 -5.14 -26.28
C ASP A 39 -14.46 -5.87 -26.65
N THR A 40 -14.79 -6.91 -25.88
CA THR A 40 -16.03 -7.65 -26.07
C THR A 40 -17.25 -6.94 -25.45
N GLY A 41 -17.05 -5.77 -24.84
CA GLY A 41 -18.06 -5.05 -24.06
C GLY A 41 -18.39 -5.72 -22.72
N LYS A 42 -17.74 -6.84 -22.40
CA LYS A 42 -17.91 -7.57 -21.15
C LYS A 42 -16.92 -7.10 -20.09
N THR A 43 -17.39 -6.90 -18.87
CA THR A 43 -16.57 -6.51 -17.73
C THR A 43 -16.25 -7.71 -16.83
N ALA A 44 -15.24 -7.61 -15.96
CA ALA A 44 -15.00 -8.59 -14.89
C ALA A 44 -16.22 -8.80 -13.98
N LEU A 45 -17.12 -7.82 -13.94
CA LEU A 45 -18.30 -7.81 -13.08
C LEU A 45 -19.55 -8.31 -13.80
N ASP A 46 -19.43 -8.78 -15.05
CA ASP A 46 -20.56 -9.37 -15.77
C ASP A 46 -20.99 -10.65 -15.06
N PRO A 47 -22.26 -10.76 -14.62
CA PRO A 47 -22.70 -11.88 -13.81
C PRO A 47 -22.56 -13.22 -14.54
N VAL A 48 -21.91 -14.18 -13.89
CA VAL A 48 -21.79 -15.55 -14.39
C VAL A 48 -23.00 -16.36 -13.93
N TYR A 49 -23.85 -16.72 -14.88
CA TYR A 49 -25.12 -17.39 -14.61
C TYR A 49 -25.00 -18.91 -14.64
N GLU A 50 -25.29 -19.53 -13.50
CA GLU A 50 -25.29 -20.97 -13.30
C GLU A 50 -26.68 -21.51 -12.98
N TYR A 51 -26.95 -22.76 -13.32
CA TYR A 51 -28.26 -23.38 -13.06
C TYR A 51 -28.11 -24.80 -12.50
N PRO A 52 -29.06 -25.31 -11.69
CA PRO A 52 -28.86 -26.53 -10.91
C PRO A 52 -28.44 -27.77 -11.71
N SER A 53 -28.87 -27.89 -12.97
CA SER A 53 -28.48 -29.02 -13.82
C SER A 53 -27.03 -28.94 -14.32
N LYS A 54 -26.46 -27.74 -14.50
CA LYS A 54 -25.05 -27.54 -14.87
C LYS A 54 -24.15 -27.79 -13.65
N ILE A 55 -24.46 -27.16 -12.52
CA ILE A 55 -23.79 -27.37 -11.23
C ILE A 55 -23.75 -28.88 -10.89
N TRP A 56 -24.87 -29.59 -11.05
CA TRP A 56 -24.94 -31.04 -10.82
C TRP A 56 -23.92 -31.84 -11.64
N LYS A 57 -23.74 -31.49 -12.92
CA LYS A 57 -22.76 -32.14 -13.79
C LYS A 57 -21.33 -31.82 -13.35
N GLU A 58 -21.05 -30.55 -13.10
CA GLU A 58 -19.70 -30.07 -12.81
C GLU A 58 -19.22 -30.46 -11.40
N CYS A 59 -20.13 -30.59 -10.43
CA CYS A 59 -19.83 -31.17 -9.12
C CYS A 59 -19.71 -32.72 -9.15
N GLY A 60 -19.58 -33.34 -10.32
CA GLY A 60 -19.41 -34.79 -10.47
C GLY A 60 -20.60 -35.61 -9.99
N GLN A 61 -21.82 -35.04 -10.04
CA GLN A 61 -23.07 -35.68 -9.63
C GLN A 61 -23.14 -36.11 -8.15
N LYS A 62 -22.25 -35.58 -7.30
CA LYS A 62 -22.17 -35.91 -5.85
C LYS A 62 -23.33 -35.33 -5.02
N ILE A 63 -23.94 -34.23 -5.49
CA ILE A 63 -25.04 -33.53 -4.82
C ILE A 63 -26.26 -33.61 -5.74
N THR A 64 -27.45 -33.96 -5.27
CA THR A 64 -28.62 -34.11 -6.15
C THR A 64 -29.13 -32.75 -6.67
N LYS A 65 -29.74 -32.73 -7.86
CA LYS A 65 -30.32 -31.50 -8.44
C LYS A 65 -31.33 -30.79 -7.52
N PRO A 66 -32.26 -31.49 -6.84
CA PRO A 66 -33.18 -30.83 -5.91
C PRO A 66 -32.46 -30.16 -4.74
N THR A 67 -31.41 -30.80 -4.21
CA THR A 67 -30.58 -30.23 -3.14
C THR A 67 -29.85 -28.98 -3.62
N ILE A 68 -29.26 -29.02 -4.83
CA ILE A 68 -28.61 -27.84 -5.42
C ILE A 68 -29.61 -26.70 -5.59
N LYS A 69 -30.77 -26.98 -6.18
CA LYS A 69 -31.83 -25.99 -6.37
C LYS A 69 -32.24 -25.34 -5.04
N SER A 70 -32.51 -26.15 -4.02
CA SER A 70 -32.93 -25.66 -2.71
C SER A 70 -31.87 -24.76 -2.05
N TRP A 71 -30.58 -25.08 -2.20
CA TRP A 71 -29.51 -24.22 -1.67
C TRP A 71 -29.29 -22.95 -2.48
N CYS A 72 -29.46 -22.98 -3.80
CA CYS A 72 -29.41 -21.77 -4.62
C CYS A 72 -30.52 -20.79 -4.21
N GLU A 73 -31.75 -21.30 -4.01
CA GLU A 73 -32.88 -20.49 -3.51
C GLU A 73 -32.59 -19.91 -2.12
N LYS A 74 -31.99 -20.69 -1.22
CA LYS A 74 -31.58 -20.17 0.10
C LYS A 74 -30.49 -19.10 0.02
N PHE A 75 -29.48 -19.27 -0.83
CA PHE A 75 -28.44 -18.26 -0.99
C PHE A 75 -28.97 -16.99 -1.68
N GLU A 76 -29.96 -17.12 -2.55
CA GLU A 76 -30.72 -15.98 -3.08
C GLU A 76 -31.50 -15.27 -1.98
N ASP A 77 -32.23 -16.00 -1.12
CA ASP A 77 -32.96 -15.43 0.03
C ASP A 77 -32.02 -14.71 1.02
N MET A 78 -30.77 -15.15 1.11
CA MET A 78 -29.73 -14.49 1.92
C MET A 78 -29.20 -13.21 1.26
N GLY A 79 -29.42 -13.01 -0.04
CA GLY A 79 -28.83 -11.91 -0.82
C GLY A 79 -27.42 -12.20 -1.33
N ILE A 80 -26.98 -13.46 -1.29
CA ILE A 80 -25.67 -13.89 -1.82
C ILE A 80 -25.77 -14.09 -3.34
N LEU A 81 -26.87 -14.67 -3.81
CA LEU A 81 -27.11 -14.87 -5.23
C LEU A 81 -28.21 -13.93 -5.73
N SER A 82 -28.09 -13.49 -6.97
CA SER A 82 -29.20 -12.98 -7.78
C SER A 82 -29.70 -14.09 -8.69
N SER A 83 -30.92 -13.95 -9.21
CA SER A 83 -31.46 -14.91 -10.17
C SER A 83 -32.15 -14.25 -11.35
N GLU A 84 -32.15 -14.95 -12.48
CA GLU A 84 -32.84 -14.53 -13.70
C GLU A 84 -33.38 -15.77 -14.44
N GLU A 85 -34.54 -15.64 -15.08
CA GLU A 85 -35.08 -16.69 -15.95
C GLU A 85 -34.46 -16.63 -17.35
N LYS A 86 -33.54 -17.57 -17.63
CA LYS A 86 -32.86 -17.69 -18.93
C LYS A 86 -33.22 -18.99 -19.62
N ARG A 87 -33.09 -19.00 -20.96
CA ARG A 87 -33.07 -20.25 -21.71
C ARG A 87 -31.70 -20.91 -21.51
N THR A 88 -31.68 -22.23 -21.35
CA THR A 88 -30.40 -22.95 -21.28
C THR A 88 -29.72 -22.96 -22.64
N ASP A 89 -28.40 -22.82 -22.65
CA ASP A 89 -27.58 -22.90 -23.86
C ASP A 89 -27.63 -24.33 -24.42
N GLY A 90 -28.53 -24.53 -25.38
CA GLY A 90 -28.74 -25.79 -26.07
C GLY A 90 -29.74 -25.60 -27.20
N VAL A 91 -29.38 -26.06 -28.40
CA VAL A 91 -30.07 -25.80 -29.68
C VAL A 91 -31.57 -26.15 -29.68
N ASN A 92 -32.07 -26.92 -28.70
CA ASN A 92 -33.48 -27.37 -28.62
C ASN A 92 -34.18 -27.07 -27.28
N SER A 93 -33.64 -26.20 -26.43
CA SER A 93 -34.25 -25.88 -25.13
C SER A 93 -35.22 -24.70 -25.22
N PHE A 94 -36.52 -24.99 -25.32
CA PHE A 94 -37.57 -23.95 -25.28
C PHE A 94 -37.94 -23.51 -23.86
N HIS A 95 -37.52 -24.25 -22.83
CA HIS A 95 -37.88 -23.97 -21.45
C HIS A 95 -36.93 -22.97 -20.81
N LYS A 96 -37.49 -21.90 -20.25
CA LYS A 96 -36.76 -21.03 -19.34
C LYS A 96 -36.53 -21.76 -18.03
N THR A 97 -35.31 -21.66 -17.52
CA THR A 97 -34.94 -22.14 -16.18
C THR A 97 -34.42 -20.97 -15.36
N LYS A 98 -34.49 -21.10 -14.04
CA LYS A 98 -33.93 -20.12 -13.11
C LYS A 98 -32.40 -20.31 -13.05
N HIS A 99 -31.67 -19.27 -13.43
CA HIS A 99 -30.22 -19.20 -13.34
C HIS A 99 -29.84 -18.26 -12.19
N TYR A 100 -28.70 -18.50 -11.57
CA TYR A 100 -28.20 -17.80 -10.40
C TYR A 100 -26.81 -17.24 -10.69
N SER A 101 -26.50 -16.07 -10.16
CA SER A 101 -25.18 -15.44 -10.23
C SER A 101 -24.79 -14.91 -8.86
N LEU A 102 -23.49 -14.87 -8.58
CA LEU A 102 -22.97 -14.29 -7.36
C LEU A 102 -23.16 -12.76 -7.40
N ASN A 103 -23.63 -12.16 -6.31
CA ASN A 103 -23.71 -10.71 -6.21
C ASN A 103 -22.32 -10.13 -5.89
N HIS A 104 -22.02 -8.94 -6.43
CA HIS A 104 -20.70 -8.33 -6.38
C HIS A 104 -20.59 -7.13 -5.43
N ASP A 105 -21.59 -6.89 -4.59
CA ASP A 105 -21.58 -5.77 -3.64
C ASP A 105 -20.89 -6.14 -2.30
N ALA A 106 -20.48 -5.10 -1.56
CA ALA A 106 -19.77 -5.26 -0.30
C ALA A 106 -20.59 -5.97 0.79
N ALA A 107 -21.93 -5.90 0.75
CA ALA A 107 -22.78 -6.59 1.70
C ALA A 107 -22.77 -8.10 1.43
N THR A 108 -22.83 -8.52 0.16
CA THR A 108 -22.64 -9.91 -0.22
C THR A 108 -21.26 -10.44 0.17
N LEU A 109 -20.18 -9.67 -0.09
CA LEU A 109 -18.82 -10.06 0.33
C LEU A 109 -18.75 -10.32 1.84
N LYS A 110 -19.29 -9.41 2.65
CA LYS A 110 -19.36 -9.56 4.11
C LYS A 110 -20.12 -10.84 4.52
N GLN A 111 -21.27 -11.10 3.93
CA GLN A 111 -22.06 -12.30 4.25
C GLN A 111 -21.32 -13.59 3.89
N ILE A 112 -20.69 -13.65 2.71
CA ILE A 112 -19.89 -14.80 2.28
C ILE A 112 -18.74 -15.03 3.27
N LEU A 113 -18.08 -13.97 3.73
CA LEU A 113 -16.97 -14.08 4.69
C LEU A 113 -17.43 -14.53 6.07
N GLU A 114 -18.56 -14.03 6.57
CA GLU A 114 -19.16 -14.50 7.82
C GLU A 114 -19.48 -16.00 7.74
N ILE A 115 -20.02 -16.44 6.60
CA ILE A 115 -20.28 -17.86 6.33
C ILE A 115 -18.98 -18.66 6.31
N ILE A 116 -17.94 -18.17 5.61
CA ILE A 116 -16.65 -18.85 5.49
C ILE A 116 -15.99 -19.02 6.86
N VAL A 117 -15.83 -17.92 7.61
CA VAL A 117 -15.18 -17.92 8.93
C VAL A 117 -15.94 -18.79 9.93
N LYS A 118 -17.27 -18.84 9.85
CA LYS A 118 -18.07 -19.63 10.79
C LYS A 118 -18.10 -21.12 10.45
N ASN A 119 -18.21 -21.46 9.17
CA ASN A 119 -18.58 -22.82 8.76
C ASN A 119 -17.40 -23.63 8.24
N PHE A 120 -16.31 -23.02 7.77
CA PHE A 120 -15.19 -23.74 7.17
C PHE A 120 -14.05 -23.88 8.17
N ASP A 121 -13.22 -24.91 8.04
CA ASP A 121 -12.02 -25.03 8.88
C ASP A 121 -10.91 -24.06 8.41
N PRO A 122 -9.88 -23.79 9.22
CA PRO A 122 -8.84 -22.81 8.88
C PRO A 122 -8.17 -23.02 7.51
N PHE A 123 -7.87 -24.27 7.12
CA PHE A 123 -7.22 -24.53 5.83
C PHE A 123 -8.19 -24.31 4.67
N GLU A 124 -9.44 -24.77 4.82
CA GLU A 124 -10.49 -24.51 3.85
C GLU A 124 -10.73 -23.01 3.62
N ARG A 125 -10.67 -22.20 4.69
CA ARG A 125 -10.79 -20.73 4.58
C ARG A 125 -9.66 -20.16 3.75
N LEU A 126 -8.42 -20.57 4.00
CA LEU A 126 -7.26 -20.09 3.24
C LEU A 126 -7.39 -20.41 1.75
N THR A 127 -7.77 -21.65 1.41
CA THR A 127 -7.94 -22.05 0.00
C THR A 127 -9.02 -21.22 -0.69
N ILE A 128 -10.16 -20.99 -0.03
CA ILE A 128 -11.25 -20.20 -0.62
C ILE A 128 -10.84 -18.73 -0.78
N LEU A 129 -10.19 -18.16 0.24
CA LEU A 129 -9.76 -16.75 0.24
C LEU A 129 -8.57 -16.47 -0.69
N SER A 130 -7.89 -17.52 -1.14
CA SER A 130 -6.84 -17.43 -2.17
C SER A 130 -7.42 -17.36 -3.60
N SER A 131 -8.74 -17.37 -3.76
CA SER A 131 -9.35 -17.35 -5.09
C SER A 131 -9.34 -15.94 -5.68
N ALA A 132 -9.29 -15.84 -7.01
CA ALA A 132 -9.28 -14.56 -7.72
C ALA A 132 -10.51 -13.68 -7.41
N TYR A 133 -11.64 -14.28 -7.02
CA TYR A 133 -12.79 -13.54 -6.51
C TYR A 133 -12.41 -12.64 -5.31
N PHE A 134 -11.85 -13.20 -4.24
CA PHE A 134 -11.45 -12.40 -3.08
C PHE A 134 -10.28 -11.48 -3.41
N ASP A 135 -9.37 -11.93 -4.28
CA ASP A 135 -8.24 -11.10 -4.66
C ASP A 135 -8.66 -9.82 -5.39
N TYR A 136 -9.69 -9.94 -6.25
CA TYR A 136 -10.26 -8.83 -7.02
C TYR A 136 -11.11 -7.87 -6.17
N PHE A 137 -11.96 -8.40 -5.28
CA PHE A 137 -12.89 -7.58 -4.51
C PHE A 137 -12.30 -6.98 -3.23
N ILE A 138 -11.21 -7.54 -2.70
CA ILE A 138 -10.49 -6.96 -1.56
C ILE A 138 -9.38 -6.07 -2.12
N ASP A 139 -9.68 -4.82 -2.38
CA ASP A 139 -8.74 -3.85 -2.94
C ASP A 139 -8.65 -2.59 -2.08
N GLU A 140 -7.85 -1.62 -2.52
CA GLU A 140 -7.71 -0.33 -1.86
C GLU A 140 -9.03 0.46 -1.81
N ASN A 141 -9.89 0.32 -2.83
CA ASN A 141 -11.16 1.03 -2.90
C ASN A 141 -12.13 0.55 -1.83
N LEU A 142 -12.19 -0.76 -1.58
CA LEU A 142 -12.96 -1.33 -0.48
C LEU A 142 -12.49 -0.75 0.85
N VAL A 143 -11.17 -0.69 1.07
CA VAL A 143 -10.59 -0.11 2.29
C VAL A 143 -11.00 1.36 2.42
N ARG A 144 -10.82 2.18 1.38
CA ARG A 144 -11.22 3.60 1.36
C ARG A 144 -12.72 3.77 1.61
N GLU A 145 -13.58 2.95 1.01
CA GLU A 145 -15.03 3.03 1.19
C GLU A 145 -15.43 2.81 2.65
N ILE A 146 -14.83 1.81 3.30
CA ILE A 146 -15.13 1.49 4.70
C ILE A 146 -14.57 2.56 5.64
N LEU A 147 -13.32 2.99 5.44
CA LEU A 147 -12.71 4.07 6.22
C LEU A 147 -13.48 5.39 6.08
N PHE A 148 -13.97 5.70 4.87
CA PHE A 148 -14.80 6.86 4.62
C PHE A 148 -16.14 6.79 5.37
N LYS A 149 -16.85 5.65 5.28
CA LYS A 149 -18.10 5.42 6.05
C LYS A 149 -17.88 5.55 7.56
N LYS A 150 -16.67 5.20 8.01
CA LYS A 150 -16.24 5.26 9.42
C LYS A 150 -15.69 6.62 9.84
N SER A 151 -15.64 7.61 8.95
CA SER A 151 -15.11 8.95 9.23
C SER A 151 -13.70 8.88 9.83
N VAL A 152 -12.81 8.10 9.20
CA VAL A 152 -11.39 8.06 9.55
C VAL A 152 -10.65 9.24 8.91
N TYR A 153 -9.74 9.84 9.67
CA TYR A 153 -8.94 10.99 9.23
C TYR A 153 -7.45 10.73 9.39
N ILE A 154 -6.65 11.38 8.56
CA ILE A 154 -5.20 11.44 8.70
C ILE A 154 -4.84 12.90 9.03
N ARG A 155 -4.16 13.09 10.16
CA ARG A 155 -3.67 14.38 10.59
C ARG A 155 -2.27 14.62 10.05
N ASP A 156 -2.13 15.73 9.36
CA ASP A 156 -0.88 16.17 8.74
C ASP A 156 -0.75 17.70 8.79
N SER A 157 0.45 18.17 8.53
CA SER A 157 0.81 19.59 8.50
C SER A 157 1.20 20.01 7.09
N TYR A 158 0.59 21.08 6.58
CA TYR A 158 0.92 21.66 5.28
C TYR A 158 1.43 23.07 5.41
N ASP A 159 2.43 23.42 4.63
CA ASP A 159 3.02 24.74 4.61
C ASP A 159 3.20 25.25 3.16
N ILE A 160 3.88 26.39 3.02
CA ILE A 160 4.17 27.04 1.75
C ILE A 160 4.98 26.14 0.79
N LEU A 161 5.77 25.20 1.33
CA LEU A 161 6.57 24.26 0.54
C LEU A 161 5.70 23.22 -0.16
N ASP A 162 4.51 22.91 0.35
CA ASP A 162 3.62 21.94 -0.28
C ASP A 162 2.86 22.50 -1.49
N VAL A 163 2.94 23.81 -1.73
CA VAL A 163 2.28 24.47 -2.85
C VAL A 163 3.15 24.35 -4.11
N ASN A 164 2.51 24.08 -5.25
CA ASN A 164 3.18 24.18 -6.54
C ASN A 164 3.73 25.60 -6.71
N TRP A 165 5.00 25.73 -7.11
CA TRP A 165 5.65 27.02 -7.30
C TRP A 165 4.87 27.99 -8.20
N GLU A 166 4.16 27.50 -9.21
CA GLU A 166 3.32 28.35 -10.09
C GLU A 166 2.18 29.05 -9.31
N ASN A 167 1.69 28.40 -8.26
CA ASN A 167 0.60 28.89 -7.41
C ASN A 167 1.10 29.56 -6.11
N ILE A 168 2.40 29.45 -5.79
CA ILE A 168 2.97 29.86 -4.50
C ILE A 168 2.73 31.35 -4.21
N ARG A 169 2.81 32.22 -5.23
CA ARG A 169 2.53 33.66 -5.10
C ARG A 169 1.10 33.93 -4.68
N SER A 170 0.16 33.21 -5.30
CA SER A 170 -1.25 33.42 -5.05
C SER A 170 -1.65 32.83 -3.69
N ALA A 171 -1.09 31.68 -3.32
CA ALA A 171 -1.23 31.11 -1.98
C ALA A 171 -0.63 32.02 -0.90
N TRP A 172 0.56 32.59 -1.15
CA TRP A 172 1.22 33.55 -0.26
C TRP A 172 0.35 34.76 0.05
N ASN A 173 -0.25 35.37 -0.98
CA ASN A 173 -1.13 36.52 -0.80
C ASN A 173 -2.34 36.21 0.10
N ILE A 174 -2.82 34.95 0.09
CA ILE A 174 -3.88 34.49 0.98
C ILE A 174 -3.35 34.26 2.40
N TRP A 175 -2.15 33.67 2.52
CA TRP A 175 -1.53 33.30 3.79
C TRP A 175 -1.09 34.49 4.64
N VAL A 176 -0.41 35.45 4.02
CA VAL A 176 0.32 36.49 4.75
C VAL A 176 -0.54 37.73 5.00
N GLN A 177 -1.62 37.94 4.23
CA GLN A 177 -2.58 39.06 4.28
C GLN A 177 -1.93 40.47 4.36
N ASP A 178 -2.34 41.39 3.48
CA ASP A 178 -1.89 42.79 3.51
C ASP A 178 -0.38 43.05 3.23
N GLU A 179 0.37 42.04 2.78
CA GLU A 179 1.76 42.20 2.30
C GLU A 179 1.89 41.95 0.79
N GLU A 180 2.65 42.79 0.11
CA GLU A 180 2.99 42.60 -1.30
C GLU A 180 3.98 41.42 -1.42
N PHE A 181 3.69 40.47 -2.32
CA PHE A 181 4.55 39.32 -2.57
C PHE A 181 5.99 39.76 -2.88
N ASN A 182 6.94 39.23 -2.13
CA ASN A 182 8.37 39.41 -2.35
C ASN A 182 9.03 38.03 -2.51
N GLU A 183 9.55 37.75 -3.71
CA GLU A 183 10.19 36.47 -4.03
C GLU A 183 11.49 36.25 -3.22
N GLU A 184 12.26 37.29 -2.95
CA GLU A 184 13.48 37.18 -2.13
C GLU A 184 13.14 36.76 -0.70
N ARG A 185 12.05 37.32 -0.14
CA ARG A 185 11.55 36.94 1.18
C ARG A 185 10.98 35.52 1.19
N LEU A 186 10.25 35.10 0.15
CA LEU A 186 9.79 33.72 0.04
C LEU A 186 11.00 32.77 0.03
N VAL A 187 12.02 33.06 -0.77
CA VAL A 187 13.26 32.27 -0.80
C VAL A 187 13.93 32.23 0.57
N GLU A 188 13.97 33.35 1.30
CA GLU A 188 14.50 33.43 2.66
C GLU A 188 13.66 32.62 3.67
N GLU A 189 12.33 32.64 3.57
CA GLU A 189 11.44 31.84 4.40
C GLU A 189 11.56 30.35 4.10
N VAL A 190 11.62 29.96 2.83
CA VAL A 190 11.88 28.57 2.43
C VAL A 190 13.24 28.11 2.96
N ARG A 191 14.29 28.93 2.83
CA ARG A 191 15.61 28.64 3.41
C ARG A 191 15.58 28.54 4.93
N SER A 192 14.80 29.39 5.59
CA SER A 192 14.61 29.34 7.04
C SER A 192 13.88 28.07 7.46
N GLU A 193 12.88 27.63 6.70
CA GLU A 193 12.15 26.38 6.94
C GLU A 193 13.04 25.15 6.71
N ILE A 194 13.88 25.17 5.66
CA ILE A 194 14.92 24.17 5.43
C ILE A 194 15.85 24.12 6.64
N SER A 195 16.48 25.25 7.00
CA SER A 195 17.39 25.33 8.16
C SER A 195 16.73 24.89 9.47
N TRP A 196 15.47 25.24 9.69
CA TRP A 196 14.71 24.81 10.88
C TRP A 196 14.45 23.31 10.89
N THR A 197 14.08 22.74 9.75
CA THR A 197 13.87 21.28 9.60
C THR A 197 15.18 20.54 9.86
N GLU A 198 16.29 21.07 9.35
CA GLU A 198 17.63 20.52 9.54
C GLU A 198 18.13 20.59 10.98
N ASP A 199 17.82 21.67 11.71
CA ASP A 199 18.24 21.86 13.11
C ASP A 199 17.42 21.02 14.11
N ASN A 200 16.18 20.64 13.77
CA ASN A 200 15.24 20.01 14.72
C ASN A 200 15.04 18.50 14.54
N THR A 201 15.50 17.90 13.45
CA THR A 201 15.45 16.43 13.27
C THR A 201 16.33 15.65 14.25
N GLY A 202 17.28 16.30 14.94
CA GLY A 202 18.03 15.70 16.05
C GLY A 202 17.35 15.78 17.44
N ARG A 203 16.19 16.44 17.57
CA ARG A 203 15.50 16.65 18.86
C ARG A 203 14.09 16.07 18.86
N HIS A 204 13.97 14.75 18.66
CA HIS A 204 12.73 13.98 18.86
C HIS A 204 12.31 13.86 20.34
N SER A 205 12.09 14.98 21.04
CA SER A 205 11.45 14.93 22.37
C SER A 205 10.49 16.09 22.62
N HIS A 206 9.20 15.73 22.58
CA HIS A 206 8.16 16.28 23.44
C HIS A 206 7.88 17.79 23.41
N ARG A 207 7.50 18.36 22.26
CA ARG A 207 6.64 19.57 22.29
C ARG A 207 5.57 19.58 21.19
N PRO A 208 4.28 19.35 21.53
CA PRO A 208 3.17 19.66 20.64
C PRO A 208 2.90 21.18 20.49
N ASP A 209 3.62 22.04 21.23
CA ASP A 209 3.31 23.47 21.34
C ASP A 209 4.23 24.40 20.52
N ARG A 210 4.96 23.89 19.52
CA ARG A 210 5.87 24.72 18.70
C ARG A 210 5.74 24.60 17.18
N CYS A 211 4.62 24.08 16.66
CA CYS A 211 4.18 24.35 15.28
C CYS A 211 3.83 25.84 15.02
N LEU A 212 4.40 26.78 15.79
CA LEU A 212 4.06 28.20 15.83
C LEU A 212 5.11 29.10 15.14
N ILE A 213 6.10 28.55 14.42
CA ILE A 213 7.19 29.37 13.86
C ILE A 213 7.33 29.27 12.33
N SER A 214 6.55 28.41 11.66
CA SER A 214 6.22 28.67 10.25
C SER A 214 4.90 29.43 10.22
N PRO A 215 4.86 30.73 9.86
CA PRO A 215 3.61 31.49 9.79
C PRO A 215 2.60 30.90 8.79
N CYS A 216 3.02 29.92 7.98
CA CYS A 216 2.23 29.31 6.90
C CYS A 216 1.80 27.86 7.20
N ALA A 217 2.22 27.25 8.31
CA ALA A 217 1.90 25.84 8.60
C ALA A 217 0.45 25.66 9.12
N SER A 218 -0.28 24.74 8.48
CA SER A 218 -1.66 24.35 8.82
C SER A 218 -1.71 22.90 9.26
N ASN A 219 -2.12 22.68 10.51
CA ASN A 219 -2.48 21.34 10.97
C ASN A 219 -3.92 21.02 10.57
N CYS A 220 -4.11 20.03 9.71
CA CYS A 220 -5.45 19.59 9.31
C CYS A 220 -5.61 18.08 9.44
N ALA A 221 -6.83 17.65 9.74
CA ALA A 221 -7.25 16.26 9.66
C ALA A 221 -8.04 16.05 8.36
N ILE A 222 -7.44 15.30 7.45
CA ILE A 222 -7.94 15.03 6.11
C ILE A 222 -8.76 13.74 6.14
N PRO A 223 -10.02 13.75 5.69
CA PRO A 223 -10.83 12.54 5.65
C PRO A 223 -10.32 11.57 4.57
N ILE A 224 -10.31 10.28 4.89
CA ILE A 224 -10.12 9.25 3.86
C ILE A 224 -11.39 9.16 3.03
N VAL A 225 -11.29 9.30 1.71
CA VAL A 225 -12.42 9.28 0.78
C VAL A 225 -12.15 8.34 -0.40
N THR A 226 -13.20 7.90 -1.08
CA THR A 226 -13.05 7.13 -2.32
C THR A 226 -12.59 8.02 -3.48
N ASP A 227 -11.94 7.43 -4.47
CA ASP A 227 -11.49 8.17 -5.66
C ASP A 227 -12.64 8.78 -6.43
N THR A 228 -13.77 8.08 -6.53
CA THR A 228 -14.98 8.63 -7.14
C THR A 228 -15.47 9.86 -6.38
N PHE A 229 -15.46 9.83 -5.04
CA PHE A 229 -15.86 10.97 -4.23
C PHE A 229 -14.92 12.16 -4.42
N TYR A 230 -13.61 11.94 -4.35
CA TYR A 230 -12.61 13.00 -4.55
C TYR A 230 -12.71 13.65 -5.94
N LYS A 231 -12.87 12.84 -7.00
CA LYS A 231 -12.96 13.33 -8.39
C LYS A 231 -14.27 14.06 -8.68
N THR A 232 -15.40 13.61 -8.12
CA THR A 232 -16.73 14.16 -8.45
C THR A 232 -17.23 15.21 -7.47
N ARG A 233 -16.72 15.23 -6.23
CA ARG A 233 -17.21 16.09 -5.13
C ARG A 233 -16.05 16.76 -4.39
N ARG A 234 -15.12 17.34 -5.15
CA ARG A 234 -13.91 17.99 -4.62
C ARG A 234 -14.23 19.12 -3.61
N SER A 235 -15.27 19.92 -3.85
CA SER A 235 -15.75 20.93 -2.89
C SER A 235 -16.15 20.30 -1.55
N ASP A 236 -16.95 19.25 -1.61
CA ASP A 236 -17.49 18.57 -0.42
C ASP A 236 -16.38 17.85 0.35
N PHE A 237 -15.31 17.42 -0.33
CA PHE A 237 -14.11 16.89 0.29
C PHE A 237 -13.39 17.98 1.10
N VAL A 238 -13.15 19.14 0.49
CA VAL A 238 -12.51 20.28 1.16
C VAL A 238 -13.31 20.74 2.39
N ASP A 239 -14.64 20.76 2.29
CA ASP A 239 -15.52 21.12 3.40
C ASP A 239 -15.48 20.12 4.58
N ARG A 240 -15.03 18.89 4.34
CA ARG A 240 -14.89 17.85 5.37
C ARG A 240 -13.53 17.86 6.05
N ILE A 241 -12.57 18.66 5.57
CA ILE A 241 -11.27 18.84 6.22
C ILE A 241 -11.49 19.55 7.55
N LYS A 242 -10.99 18.95 8.63
CA LYS A 242 -11.03 19.57 9.95
C LYS A 242 -9.72 20.31 10.18
N PHE A 243 -9.79 21.62 10.24
CA PHE A 243 -8.65 22.45 10.61
C PHE A 243 -8.51 22.45 12.13
N GLY A 244 -7.29 22.26 12.63
CA GLY A 244 -6.97 22.28 14.05
C GLY A 244 -6.90 23.70 14.62
N PHE A 245 -5.94 23.96 15.51
CA PHE A 245 -5.55 25.33 15.88
C PHE A 245 -4.82 25.97 14.71
N THR A 246 -5.55 26.47 13.71
CA THR A 246 -4.97 27.09 12.51
C THR A 246 -5.25 28.59 12.46
N ILE A 247 -4.34 29.32 11.82
CA ILE A 247 -4.54 30.70 11.39
C ILE A 247 -5.59 30.67 10.26
N GLU A 248 -6.64 31.51 10.31
CA GLU A 248 -7.72 31.53 9.30
C GLU A 248 -7.22 31.72 7.85
N SER A 249 -6.09 32.40 7.67
CA SER A 249 -5.44 32.56 6.36
C SER A 249 -4.97 31.23 5.78
N ALA A 250 -4.59 30.28 6.63
CA ALA A 250 -4.02 29.01 6.24
C ALA A 250 -5.09 27.98 5.82
N ASP A 251 -6.25 27.99 6.49
CA ASP A 251 -7.47 27.32 6.03
C ASP A 251 -7.87 27.82 4.62
N ARG A 252 -7.94 29.16 4.44
CA ARG A 252 -8.27 29.76 3.13
C ARG A 252 -7.31 29.36 2.03
N ALA A 253 -6.00 29.26 2.31
CA ALA A 253 -5.01 28.85 1.34
C ALA A 253 -5.24 27.39 0.88
N ILE A 254 -5.44 26.45 1.81
CA ILE A 254 -5.73 25.05 1.49
C ILE A 254 -7.05 24.91 0.71
N ARG A 255 -8.08 25.70 1.07
CA ARG A 255 -9.35 25.74 0.33
C ARG A 255 -9.20 26.32 -1.08
N GLY A 256 -8.33 27.31 -1.24
CA GLY A 256 -8.02 27.93 -2.54
C GLY A 256 -7.16 27.06 -3.44
N TYR A 257 -6.30 26.23 -2.85
CA TYR A 257 -5.31 25.39 -3.52
C TYR A 257 -5.36 23.92 -3.05
N PRO A 258 -6.47 23.21 -3.27
CA PRO A 258 -6.65 21.84 -2.80
C PRO A 258 -5.70 20.83 -3.44
N GLU A 259 -4.94 21.20 -4.49
CA GLU A 259 -3.87 20.37 -5.06
C GLU A 259 -2.71 20.11 -4.09
N ILE A 260 -2.54 20.95 -3.06
CA ILE A 260 -1.60 20.73 -1.95
C ILE A 260 -1.83 19.35 -1.30
N LEU A 261 -3.07 18.85 -1.36
CA LEU A 261 -3.49 17.58 -0.75
C LEU A 261 -3.28 16.38 -1.69
N HIS A 262 -2.79 16.59 -2.91
CA HIS A 262 -2.66 15.50 -3.89
C HIS A 262 -1.60 14.48 -3.46
N SER A 263 -0.42 14.97 -3.05
CA SER A 263 0.68 14.15 -2.50
C SER A 263 0.24 13.38 -1.25
N HIS A 264 -0.64 13.96 -0.43
CA HIS A 264 -1.17 13.30 0.75
C HIS A 264 -1.98 12.05 0.41
N ARG A 265 -2.86 12.12 -0.60
CA ARG A 265 -3.66 10.95 -0.98
C ARG A 265 -2.83 9.86 -1.66
N GLU A 266 -1.88 10.26 -2.50
CA GLU A 266 -1.07 9.29 -3.25
C GLU A 266 -0.04 8.58 -2.38
N VAL A 267 0.59 9.31 -1.46
CA VAL A 267 1.72 8.81 -0.69
C VAL A 267 1.31 8.49 0.75
N ILE A 268 0.80 9.49 1.47
CA ILE A 268 0.62 9.39 2.92
C ILE A 268 -0.56 8.49 3.26
N GLU A 269 -1.72 8.70 2.62
CA GLU A 269 -2.90 7.85 2.79
C GLU A 269 -2.58 6.40 2.45
N MET A 270 -1.93 6.18 1.30
CA MET A 270 -1.61 4.85 0.83
C MET A 270 -0.61 4.14 1.73
N GLU A 271 0.55 4.74 1.98
CA GLU A 271 1.64 4.11 2.73
C GLU A 271 1.31 3.96 4.21
N LYS A 272 0.69 4.98 4.83
CA LYS A 272 0.53 5.03 6.29
C LYS A 272 -0.80 4.45 6.77
N CYS A 273 -1.80 4.29 5.90
CA CYS A 273 -3.13 3.81 6.30
C CYS A 273 -3.67 2.67 5.43
N ILE A 274 -3.77 2.85 4.11
CA ILE A 274 -4.45 1.87 3.24
C ILE A 274 -3.64 0.57 3.14
N LEU A 275 -2.36 0.65 2.78
CA LEU A 275 -1.49 -0.51 2.58
C LEU A 275 -1.37 -1.38 3.84
N PRO A 276 -1.07 -0.87 5.05
CA PRO A 276 -0.99 -1.73 6.23
C PRO A 276 -2.31 -2.43 6.57
N ILE A 277 -3.46 -1.75 6.41
CA ILE A 277 -4.77 -2.39 6.60
C ILE A 277 -4.98 -3.47 5.55
N LEU A 278 -4.70 -3.16 4.28
CA LEU A 278 -4.85 -4.07 3.15
C LEU A 278 -3.97 -5.33 3.32
N THR A 279 -2.71 -5.16 3.73
CA THR A 279 -1.80 -6.28 4.07
C THR A 279 -2.41 -7.18 5.14
N LEU A 280 -2.89 -6.62 6.25
CA LEU A 280 -3.45 -7.40 7.35
C LEU A 280 -4.74 -8.15 6.95
N ILE A 281 -5.67 -7.51 6.24
CA ILE A 281 -6.92 -8.17 5.80
C ILE A 281 -6.66 -9.23 4.71
N LYS A 282 -5.65 -9.04 3.85
CA LYS A 282 -5.26 -10.03 2.84
C LYS A 282 -4.56 -11.24 3.45
N SER A 283 -3.83 -11.05 4.54
CA SER A 283 -3.14 -12.13 5.24
C SER A 283 -4.00 -12.88 6.25
N SER A 284 -5.09 -12.30 6.75
CA SER A 284 -5.90 -12.90 7.83
C SER A 284 -7.40 -12.86 7.54
N PRO A 285 -8.06 -14.04 7.44
CA PRO A 285 -9.52 -14.15 7.30
C PRO A 285 -10.29 -13.47 8.44
N SER A 286 -9.81 -13.60 9.67
CA SER A 286 -10.44 -13.01 10.85
C SER A 286 -10.23 -11.50 10.91
N ALA A 287 -9.07 -10.99 10.49
CA ALA A 287 -8.80 -9.55 10.43
C ALA A 287 -9.68 -8.89 9.35
N LEU A 288 -9.82 -9.52 8.18
CA LEU A 288 -10.77 -9.11 7.16
C LEU A 288 -12.21 -9.07 7.71
N ARG A 289 -12.65 -10.12 8.42
CA ARG A 289 -13.98 -10.13 9.04
C ARG A 289 -14.14 -8.99 10.05
N TYR A 290 -13.16 -8.76 10.91
CA TYR A 290 -13.18 -7.66 11.89
C TYR A 290 -13.28 -6.30 11.20
N PHE A 291 -12.51 -6.10 10.12
CA PHE A 291 -12.57 -4.88 9.34
C PHE A 291 -13.96 -4.65 8.71
N LEU A 292 -14.53 -5.66 8.04
CA LEU A 292 -15.84 -5.59 7.39
C LEU A 292 -17.03 -5.57 8.36
N SER A 293 -16.85 -6.07 9.59
CA SER A 293 -17.92 -6.00 10.59
C SER A 293 -18.28 -4.54 10.87
N GLY A 294 -17.28 -3.67 10.86
CA GLY A 294 -17.42 -2.29 11.25
C GLY A 294 -17.78 -2.15 12.72
N GLU A 295 -17.39 -3.10 13.57
CA GLU A 295 -17.63 -3.01 15.03
C GLU A 295 -16.58 -2.12 15.74
N TRP A 296 -15.56 -1.69 15.01
CA TRP A 296 -14.50 -0.80 15.49
C TRP A 296 -14.87 0.70 15.39
N HIS A 297 -14.21 1.52 16.21
CA HIS A 297 -14.47 2.96 16.35
C HIS A 297 -13.66 3.80 15.36
N SER A 298 -14.22 4.94 14.93
CA SER A 298 -13.49 5.93 14.13
C SER A 298 -12.20 6.39 14.85
N PHE A 299 -11.14 6.67 14.10
CA PHE A 299 -9.88 7.16 14.63
C PHE A 299 -9.26 8.25 13.75
N GLU A 300 -8.34 9.02 14.34
CA GLU A 300 -7.48 9.95 13.62
C GLU A 300 -6.04 9.42 13.66
N LEU A 301 -5.45 9.15 12.49
CA LEU A 301 -4.05 8.74 12.38
C LEU A 301 -3.16 9.99 12.46
N LYS A 302 -2.20 10.04 13.39
CA LYS A 302 -1.23 11.15 13.47
C LYS A 302 0.09 10.72 12.82
N LYS A 303 0.70 11.59 12.01
CA LYS A 303 2.00 11.34 11.35
C LYS A 303 3.09 10.85 12.32
N GLU A 304 3.16 11.44 13.51
CA GLU A 304 4.12 11.09 14.58
C GLU A 304 3.96 9.65 15.13
N MET A 305 2.81 9.02 14.93
CA MET A 305 2.55 7.63 15.37
C MET A 305 3.28 6.58 14.52
N VAL A 306 3.76 6.95 13.33
CA VAL A 306 4.40 5.99 12.40
C VAL A 306 5.93 6.06 12.45
N GLU A 307 6.49 7.17 12.94
CA GLU A 307 7.95 7.39 12.90
C GLU A 307 8.64 7.19 14.25
N ASP A 308 8.04 7.50 15.41
CA ASP A 308 8.75 7.27 16.68
C ASP A 308 7.98 7.00 18.00
N HIS A 309 6.65 7.10 18.08
CA HIS A 309 5.94 6.99 19.37
C HIS A 309 4.68 6.09 19.41
N GLU A 310 4.76 5.06 20.27
CA GLU A 310 3.80 4.47 21.25
C GLU A 310 2.28 4.31 21.01
N TYR A 311 1.69 4.80 19.92
CA TYR A 311 0.23 4.80 19.80
C TYR A 311 -0.24 4.37 18.41
N ALA A 312 -0.08 3.09 18.07
CA ALA A 312 -0.96 2.48 17.08
C ALA A 312 -2.42 2.64 17.56
N SER A 313 -3.35 2.98 16.65
CA SER A 313 -4.77 3.04 17.01
C SER A 313 -5.23 1.69 17.57
N GLU A 314 -6.19 1.69 18.49
CA GLU A 314 -6.75 0.44 19.05
C GLU A 314 -7.21 -0.51 17.94
N PHE A 315 -7.84 0.04 16.89
CA PHE A 315 -8.18 -0.68 15.68
C PHE A 315 -6.98 -1.40 15.04
N MET A 316 -5.84 -0.73 14.85
CA MET A 316 -4.65 -1.36 14.28
C MET A 316 -4.06 -2.41 15.22
N LYS A 317 -4.07 -2.18 16.54
CA LYS A 317 -3.62 -3.19 17.53
C LYS A 317 -4.45 -4.47 17.42
N ASP A 318 -5.78 -4.34 17.40
CA ASP A 318 -6.71 -5.46 17.25
C ASP A 318 -6.47 -6.21 15.95
N MET A 319 -6.36 -5.49 14.83
CA MET A 319 -6.09 -6.05 13.51
C MET A 319 -4.81 -6.88 13.50
N VAL A 320 -3.73 -6.35 14.08
CA VAL A 320 -2.44 -7.06 14.17
C VAL A 320 -2.55 -8.30 15.06
N SER A 321 -3.15 -8.19 16.25
CA SER A 321 -3.32 -9.34 17.15
C SER A 321 -4.17 -10.44 16.53
N ILE A 322 -5.24 -10.07 15.83
CA ILE A 322 -6.11 -11.01 15.10
C ILE A 322 -5.32 -11.68 13.98
N ALA A 323 -4.57 -10.91 13.18
CA ALA A 323 -3.79 -11.45 12.07
C ALA A 323 -2.67 -12.37 12.55
N ALA A 324 -1.91 -11.96 13.56
CA ALA A 324 -0.87 -12.77 14.19
C ALA A 324 -1.41 -14.12 14.65
N ARG A 325 -2.58 -14.11 15.31
CA ARG A 325 -3.25 -15.33 15.77
C ARG A 325 -3.65 -16.23 14.61
N ASP A 326 -4.31 -15.70 13.59
CA ASP A 326 -4.73 -16.48 12.41
C ASP A 326 -3.53 -17.16 11.74
N ILE A 327 -2.48 -16.38 11.46
CA ILE A 327 -1.29 -16.87 10.75
C ILE A 327 -0.54 -17.88 11.63
N SER A 328 -0.49 -17.69 12.95
CA SER A 328 0.14 -18.67 13.85
C SER A 328 -0.57 -20.04 13.90
N ILE A 329 -1.89 -20.06 13.65
CA ILE A 329 -2.70 -21.28 13.65
C ILE A 329 -2.46 -22.08 12.36
N THR A 330 -2.39 -21.41 11.22
CA THR A 330 -2.29 -22.03 9.90
C THR A 330 -0.84 -22.19 9.43
N LEU A 331 0.07 -21.36 9.93
CA LEU A 331 1.42 -21.16 9.41
C LEU A 331 1.41 -20.83 7.90
N GLN A 332 0.33 -20.23 7.42
CA GLN A 332 0.10 -19.92 6.00
C GLN A 332 -0.81 -18.69 5.88
N ILE A 333 -0.56 -17.89 4.85
CA ILE A 333 -1.44 -16.77 4.44
C ILE A 333 -2.20 -17.15 3.17
N PRO A 334 -3.38 -16.56 2.90
CA PRO A 334 -4.04 -16.69 1.61
C PRO A 334 -3.11 -16.19 0.50
N MET A 335 -3.02 -16.93 -0.61
CA MET A 335 -2.30 -16.43 -1.79
C MET A 335 -3.07 -15.22 -2.34
N ASN A 336 -2.40 -14.09 -2.52
CA ASN A 336 -3.03 -12.85 -2.97
C ASN A 336 -2.03 -11.97 -3.76
N ASN A 337 -2.51 -10.87 -4.34
CA ASN A 337 -1.70 -9.95 -5.15
C ASN A 337 -0.91 -8.89 -4.36
N ILE A 338 -1.09 -8.79 -3.04
CA ILE A 338 -0.43 -7.77 -2.20
C ILE A 338 0.74 -8.34 -1.39
N VAL A 339 0.53 -9.45 -0.71
CA VAL A 339 1.48 -10.01 0.24
C VAL A 339 2.25 -11.14 -0.42
N ASP A 340 3.57 -11.04 -0.39
CA ASP A 340 4.47 -12.06 -0.91
C ASP A 340 4.70 -13.13 0.15
N TYR A 341 5.28 -12.75 1.30
CA TYR A 341 5.45 -13.64 2.45
C TYR A 341 5.33 -12.90 3.78
N VAL A 342 5.17 -13.69 4.86
CA VAL A 342 5.16 -13.20 6.24
C VAL A 342 6.17 -13.96 7.07
N ASP A 343 6.86 -13.26 7.96
CA ASP A 343 7.82 -13.82 8.91
C ASP A 343 7.53 -13.29 10.33
N PHE A 344 7.85 -14.09 11.34
CA PHE A 344 7.70 -13.73 12.75
C PHE A 344 9.05 -13.65 13.43
N ASN A 345 9.25 -12.64 14.27
CA ASN A 345 10.54 -12.36 14.93
C ASN A 345 11.67 -12.13 13.91
N HIS A 346 11.34 -11.48 12.79
CA HIS A 346 12.28 -11.17 11.73
C HIS A 346 13.41 -10.29 12.27
N ARG A 347 14.65 -10.63 11.94
CA ARG A 347 15.83 -9.84 12.28
C ARG A 347 16.50 -9.38 11.01
N GLU A 348 16.48 -8.07 10.82
CA GLU A 348 17.18 -7.43 9.73
C GLU A 348 18.28 -6.53 10.28
N TRP A 349 19.42 -6.47 9.61
CA TRP A 349 20.47 -5.52 9.94
C TRP A 349 20.16 -4.25 9.17
N VAL A 350 19.68 -3.22 9.87
CA VAL A 350 19.29 -1.95 9.26
C VAL A 350 20.38 -0.93 9.52
N LEU A 351 20.77 -0.21 8.47
CA LEU A 351 21.63 0.95 8.62
C LEU A 351 20.83 2.07 9.27
N SER A 352 21.20 2.44 10.49
CA SER A 352 20.57 3.57 11.16
C SER A 352 20.92 4.87 10.43
N PRO A 353 20.11 5.94 10.60
CA PRO A 353 20.41 7.25 10.02
C PRO A 353 21.81 7.79 10.33
N ASP A 354 22.41 7.33 11.43
CA ASP A 354 23.76 7.72 11.87
C ASP A 354 24.88 6.89 11.20
N GLY A 355 24.54 5.99 10.28
CA GLY A 355 25.50 5.08 9.62
C GLY A 355 25.87 3.83 10.45
N ASP A 356 25.32 3.66 11.66
CA ASP A 356 25.53 2.43 12.43
C ASP A 356 24.62 1.31 11.91
N VAL A 357 25.16 0.13 11.67
CA VAL A 357 24.35 -1.08 11.41
C VAL A 357 23.78 -1.59 12.74
N LYS A 358 22.46 -1.52 12.90
CA LYS A 358 21.75 -1.97 14.12
C LYS A 358 20.76 -3.09 13.75
N PRO A 359 20.62 -4.13 14.59
CA PRO A 359 19.63 -5.17 14.35
C PRO A 359 18.24 -4.60 14.62
N HIS A 360 17.41 -4.51 13.59
CA HIS A 360 15.97 -4.29 13.68
C HIS A 360 15.28 -5.63 13.94
N ILE A 361 14.49 -5.72 15.00
CA ILE A 361 13.74 -6.93 15.36
C ILE A 361 12.26 -6.63 15.21
N ALA A 362 11.61 -7.24 14.23
CA ALA A 362 10.18 -7.11 14.02
C ALA A 362 9.44 -8.32 14.59
N TYR A 363 8.35 -8.10 15.32
CA TYR A 363 7.46 -9.18 15.73
C TYR A 363 6.80 -9.85 14.53
N MET A 364 6.31 -9.06 13.59
CA MET A 364 5.84 -9.53 12.29
C MET A 364 6.48 -8.71 11.18
N PHE A 365 6.86 -9.38 10.11
CA PHE A 365 7.41 -8.78 8.91
C PHE A 365 6.63 -9.32 7.73
N PHE A 366 6.11 -8.43 6.89
CA PHE A 366 5.51 -8.80 5.62
C PHE A 366 6.36 -8.25 4.50
N SER A 367 6.79 -9.14 3.60
CA SER A 367 7.25 -8.73 2.28
C SER A 367 6.02 -8.53 1.40
N LEU A 368 5.93 -7.35 0.81
CA LEU A 368 4.85 -7.03 -0.11
C LEU A 368 5.34 -7.20 -1.53
N LYS A 369 4.43 -7.67 -2.37
CA LYS A 369 4.68 -7.90 -3.79
C LYS A 369 5.24 -6.63 -4.43
N ASN A 370 4.67 -5.46 -4.15
CA ASN A 370 5.14 -4.17 -4.67
C ASN A 370 6.56 -3.73 -4.23
N GLY A 371 7.32 -4.59 -3.53
CA GLY A 371 8.67 -4.30 -3.06
C GLY A 371 8.72 -3.51 -1.76
N ASN A 372 7.57 -3.17 -1.18
CA ASN A 372 7.49 -2.59 0.17
C ASN A 372 7.56 -3.68 1.25
N THR A 373 7.81 -3.26 2.48
CA THR A 373 7.76 -4.14 3.64
C THR A 373 6.88 -3.54 4.74
N LEU A 374 6.09 -4.38 5.40
CA LEU A 374 5.38 -3.97 6.61
C LEU A 374 6.09 -4.60 7.79
N SER A 375 6.75 -3.77 8.60
CA SER A 375 7.36 -4.21 9.85
C SER A 375 6.48 -3.82 11.03
N ILE A 376 6.19 -4.80 11.88
CA ILE A 376 5.41 -4.62 13.10
C ILE A 376 6.35 -4.93 14.24
N ASP A 377 6.79 -3.90 14.95
CA ASP A 377 7.67 -4.01 16.09
C ASP A 377 6.85 -4.01 17.39
N LEU A 378 7.08 -5.03 18.21
CA LEU A 378 6.64 -5.00 19.60
C LEU A 378 7.83 -4.50 20.40
N LYS A 379 7.68 -3.37 21.10
CA LYS A 379 8.66 -2.88 22.09
C LYS A 379 8.74 -3.85 23.28
N TYR A 380 9.24 -5.06 23.03
CA TYR A 380 9.41 -6.12 23.99
C TYR A 380 10.87 -6.53 23.97
N SER A 381 11.44 -6.81 25.15
CA SER A 381 12.77 -7.38 25.21
C SER A 381 12.74 -8.78 24.59
N ALA A 382 13.22 -8.90 23.36
CA ALA A 382 13.38 -10.16 22.62
C ALA A 382 14.22 -11.24 23.35
N ARG A 383 14.74 -10.93 24.55
CA ARG A 383 15.42 -11.88 25.45
C ARG A 383 14.50 -12.98 26.01
N GLN A 384 13.18 -12.80 25.99
CA GLN A 384 12.25 -13.82 26.51
C GLN A 384 11.62 -14.72 25.43
N ILE A 385 11.68 -14.32 24.15
CA ILE A 385 11.29 -15.19 23.01
C ILE A 385 12.51 -15.99 22.56
N SER A 386 13.31 -16.46 23.51
CA SER A 386 14.41 -17.36 23.20
C SER A 386 13.81 -18.75 22.98
N LYS A 387 13.97 -19.25 21.75
CA LYS A 387 13.71 -20.63 21.32
C LYS A 387 12.24 -20.90 21.03
N GLN A 388 11.82 -20.57 19.82
CA GLN A 388 11.13 -21.47 18.90
C GLN A 388 10.53 -20.61 17.75
N PHE A 389 10.86 -20.94 16.49
CA PHE A 389 9.97 -21.02 15.32
C PHE A 389 10.62 -20.67 13.98
N CYS A 390 10.01 -21.28 12.95
CA CYS A 390 10.55 -21.60 11.63
C CYS A 390 10.19 -20.54 10.57
N PHE A 391 11.08 -20.46 9.58
CA PHE A 391 10.83 -19.89 8.25
C PHE A 391 9.64 -20.57 7.57
N ILE A 392 8.75 -19.78 6.94
CA ILE A 392 7.64 -20.28 6.12
C ILE A 392 7.84 -19.75 4.69
N PRO A 393 8.45 -20.52 3.78
CA PRO A 393 8.43 -20.19 2.37
C PRO A 393 7.01 -20.36 1.80
N VAL A 394 6.59 -19.42 0.95
CA VAL A 394 5.27 -19.38 0.29
C VAL A 394 5.21 -20.31 -0.93
N ASP A 395 6.34 -20.89 -1.29
CA ASP A 395 6.45 -21.92 -2.31
C ASP A 395 5.74 -23.17 -1.79
N GLY A 396 4.58 -23.49 -2.39
CA GLY A 396 3.61 -24.52 -1.98
C GLY A 396 4.09 -25.98 -1.95
N HIS A 397 5.33 -26.23 -1.58
CA HIS A 397 5.97 -27.53 -1.42
C HIS A 397 6.50 -27.81 -0.01
N GLY A 398 6.39 -26.86 0.92
CA GLY A 398 6.74 -27.09 2.33
C GLY A 398 5.66 -27.88 3.07
N THR A 399 5.79 -29.20 3.13
CA THR A 399 4.95 -30.07 3.97
C THR A 399 5.25 -29.83 5.47
N CYS A 400 4.60 -28.82 6.06
CA CYS A 400 4.58 -28.68 7.50
C CYS A 400 3.81 -29.87 8.12
N SER A 401 4.44 -30.56 9.06
CA SER A 401 3.84 -31.72 9.72
C SER A 401 2.60 -31.30 10.54
N PRO A 402 1.43 -31.91 10.32
CA PRO A 402 0.20 -31.59 11.04
C PRO A 402 0.30 -32.14 12.46
N GLY A 403 0.72 -31.33 13.43
CA GLY A 403 0.80 -31.82 14.81
C GLY A 403 1.17 -30.79 15.86
N THR A 404 1.96 -29.77 15.52
CA THR A 404 2.44 -28.82 16.52
C THR A 404 1.58 -27.56 16.50
N ARG A 405 0.56 -27.51 17.37
CA ARG A 405 -0.14 -26.26 17.69
C ARG A 405 0.78 -25.39 18.54
N TYR A 406 1.14 -24.23 18.03
CA TYR A 406 1.90 -23.25 18.78
C TYR A 406 0.93 -22.30 19.48
N GLU A 407 0.92 -22.32 20.81
CA GLU A 407 0.25 -21.27 21.58
C GLU A 407 1.11 -20.01 21.56
N VAL A 408 0.78 -19.08 20.66
CA VAL A 408 1.29 -17.71 20.77
C VAL A 408 0.53 -17.03 21.90
N LYS A 409 1.15 -16.92 23.07
CA LYS A 409 0.62 -16.08 24.16
C LYS A 409 0.86 -14.62 23.82
N ILE A 410 -0.22 -13.91 23.50
CA ILE A 410 -0.24 -12.46 23.33
C ILE A 410 -0.56 -11.87 24.72
N PRO A 411 0.39 -11.24 25.45
CA PRO A 411 0.11 -10.54 26.70
C PRO A 411 -0.93 -9.41 26.56
N ASP A 412 -1.69 -9.17 27.63
CA ASP A 412 -2.84 -8.26 27.68
C ASP A 412 -2.47 -6.75 27.62
N GLU A 413 -1.21 -6.39 27.89
CA GLU A 413 -0.68 -5.02 27.80
C GLU A 413 0.52 -5.00 26.86
N MET A 414 0.32 -4.49 25.64
CA MET A 414 1.38 -4.37 24.62
C MET A 414 1.49 -2.93 24.12
N ASP A 415 2.69 -2.36 24.26
CA ASP A 415 3.11 -1.17 23.51
C ASP A 415 3.54 -1.61 22.10
N PHE A 416 2.72 -1.29 21.11
CA PHE A 416 2.98 -1.61 19.70
C PHE A 416 3.63 -0.41 18.99
N LYS A 417 4.66 -0.68 18.20
CA LYS A 417 5.18 0.22 17.17
C LYS A 417 4.87 -0.38 15.80
N LEU A 418 3.92 0.21 15.08
CA LEU A 418 3.70 -0.13 13.67
C LEU A 418 4.66 0.72 12.84
N LYS A 419 5.66 0.10 12.20
CA LYS A 419 6.59 0.82 11.34
C LYS A 419 6.53 0.26 9.92
N ILE A 420 5.79 0.97 9.07
CA ILE A 420 5.82 0.68 7.64
C ILE A 420 7.09 1.31 7.11
N TRP A 421 7.98 0.46 6.62
CA TRP A 421 9.12 0.90 5.87
C TRP A 421 8.79 0.62 4.41
N THR A 422 8.95 1.59 3.53
CA THR A 422 9.37 1.21 2.19
C THR A 422 10.71 0.53 2.40
N THR A 423 10.80 -0.76 2.10
CA THR A 423 12.05 -1.51 2.24
C THR A 423 13.16 -0.66 1.65
N ASP A 424 14.29 -0.58 2.34
CA ASP A 424 15.60 -0.31 1.75
C ASP A 424 15.89 -1.46 0.78
N SER A 425 15.05 -1.56 -0.25
CA SER A 425 15.19 -2.53 -1.29
C SER A 425 16.58 -2.27 -1.87
N PRO A 426 17.39 -3.29 -2.14
CA PRO A 426 18.64 -3.11 -2.88
C PRO A 426 18.41 -2.48 -4.27
N LEU A 427 17.15 -2.26 -4.68
CA LEU A 427 16.73 -1.55 -5.87
C LEU A 427 16.53 -0.04 -5.68
N CYS A 428 16.61 0.48 -4.45
CA CYS A 428 16.48 1.91 -4.13
C CYS A 428 17.86 2.56 -3.98
N ILE A 429 17.97 3.85 -4.33
CA ILE A 429 19.18 4.65 -4.14
C ILE A 429 19.32 4.95 -2.64
N ALA A 430 20.35 4.38 -2.03
CA ALA A 430 20.73 4.67 -0.65
C ALA A 430 21.60 5.93 -0.58
N PRO A 431 21.70 6.60 0.59
CA PRO A 431 22.62 7.72 0.76
C PRO A 431 24.06 7.40 0.38
N GLU A 432 24.49 6.16 0.61
CA GLU A 432 25.84 5.66 0.33
C GLU A 432 26.08 5.39 -1.16
N ASP A 433 25.02 5.25 -1.96
CA ASP A 433 25.14 5.06 -3.40
C ASP A 433 25.57 6.36 -4.10
N ILE A 434 25.44 7.52 -3.43
CA ILE A 434 25.76 8.82 -4.00
C ILE A 434 27.22 9.18 -3.74
N LYS A 435 28.03 9.25 -4.79
CA LYS A 435 29.46 9.56 -4.75
C LYS A 435 29.75 11.00 -4.28
N ASP A 436 28.92 11.93 -4.71
CA ASP A 436 29.13 13.37 -4.52
C ASP A 436 27.76 14.07 -4.42
N LYS A 437 27.34 14.37 -3.18
CA LYS A 437 26.03 14.97 -2.89
C LYS A 437 25.88 16.36 -3.51
N GLU A 438 26.96 17.15 -3.54
CA GLU A 438 26.95 18.50 -4.11
C GLU A 438 26.69 18.44 -5.61
N LYS A 439 27.47 17.63 -6.35
CA LYS A 439 27.26 17.47 -7.80
C LYS A 439 25.93 16.82 -8.13
N PHE A 440 25.41 15.94 -7.27
CA PHE A 440 24.08 15.38 -7.44
C PHE A 440 22.99 16.46 -7.35
N MET A 441 23.11 17.39 -6.41
CA MET A 441 22.23 18.56 -6.32
C MET A 441 22.39 19.52 -7.51
N GLU A 442 23.62 19.76 -7.97
CA GLU A 442 23.88 20.56 -9.19
C GLU A 442 23.19 19.94 -10.42
N TRP A 443 23.28 18.61 -10.57
CA TRP A 443 22.62 17.89 -11.66
C TRP A 443 21.10 18.00 -11.59
N LEU A 444 20.50 17.75 -10.41
CA LEU A 444 19.06 17.90 -10.19
C LEU A 444 18.55 19.33 -10.47
N SER A 445 19.39 20.33 -10.19
CA SER A 445 19.06 21.75 -10.40
C SER A 445 19.31 22.21 -11.84
N SER A 446 19.83 21.36 -12.72
CA SER A 446 20.19 21.74 -14.08
C SER A 446 18.97 21.85 -15.01
N ASP A 447 19.09 22.67 -16.06
CA ASP A 447 18.05 22.87 -17.08
C ASP A 447 17.91 21.72 -18.09
N SER A 448 18.58 20.60 -17.87
CA SER A 448 18.53 19.46 -18.76
C SER A 448 17.20 18.71 -18.64
N ALA A 449 16.75 18.09 -19.74
CA ALA A 449 15.40 17.53 -19.84
C ALA A 449 15.13 16.43 -18.79
N ILE A 450 16.13 15.59 -18.52
CA ILE A 450 16.01 14.44 -17.61
C ILE A 450 15.89 14.90 -16.14
N PRO A 451 16.80 15.72 -15.58
CA PRO A 451 16.63 16.29 -14.24
C PRO A 451 15.32 17.04 -14.06
N ARG A 452 14.92 17.85 -15.05
CA ARG A 452 13.65 18.59 -14.97
C ARG A 452 12.46 17.64 -14.86
N HIS A 453 12.43 16.60 -15.69
CA HIS A 453 11.39 15.56 -15.64
C HIS A 453 11.40 14.83 -14.30
N LEU A 454 12.58 14.41 -13.82
CA LEU A 454 12.72 13.72 -12.55
C LEU A 454 12.25 14.59 -11.37
N VAL A 455 12.63 15.87 -11.33
CA VAL A 455 12.21 16.83 -10.30
C VAL A 455 10.69 17.02 -10.33
N GLN A 456 10.07 17.10 -11.51
CA GLN A 456 8.60 17.19 -11.64
C GLN A 456 7.87 15.96 -11.05
N MET A 457 8.55 14.83 -10.90
CA MET A 457 8.00 13.60 -10.32
C MET A 457 8.11 13.55 -8.79
N LEU A 458 8.88 14.46 -8.17
CA LEU A 458 9.04 14.59 -6.71
C LEU A 458 7.87 15.37 -6.09
N SER A 459 7.74 15.38 -4.76
CA SER A 459 6.74 16.22 -4.09
C SER A 459 7.04 17.71 -4.27
N ASN A 460 6.01 18.55 -4.24
CA ASN A 460 6.16 20.01 -4.28
C ASN A 460 7.16 20.52 -3.24
N ARG A 461 7.16 19.92 -2.03
CA ARG A 461 8.12 20.27 -0.98
C ARG A 461 9.55 20.07 -1.46
N VAL A 462 9.90 18.88 -1.96
CA VAL A 462 11.26 18.60 -2.44
C VAL A 462 11.60 19.43 -3.69
N GLN A 463 10.66 19.63 -4.61
CA GLN A 463 10.85 20.52 -5.77
C GLN A 463 11.21 21.95 -5.34
N ASN A 464 10.44 22.49 -4.39
CA ASN A 464 10.65 23.84 -3.87
C ASN A 464 11.97 23.94 -3.09
N MET A 465 12.33 22.90 -2.33
CA MET A 465 13.62 22.82 -1.65
C MET A 465 14.79 22.82 -2.64
N ILE A 466 14.78 21.95 -3.66
CA ILE A 466 15.81 21.92 -4.72
C ILE A 466 15.95 23.29 -5.37
N ARG A 467 14.82 23.96 -5.67
CA ARG A 467 14.80 25.26 -6.34
C ARG A 467 15.49 26.38 -5.56
N VAL A 468 15.38 26.37 -4.23
CA VAL A 468 15.99 27.41 -3.39
C VAL A 468 17.36 27.01 -2.81
N TYR A 469 17.70 25.73 -2.92
CA TYR A 469 18.93 25.18 -2.36
C TYR A 469 20.12 25.84 -3.08
N PRO A 470 21.08 26.44 -2.35
CA PRO A 470 22.24 27.05 -2.98
C PRO A 470 23.04 25.97 -3.72
N SER A 471 23.32 26.19 -5.00
CA SER A 471 23.97 25.20 -5.89
C SER A 471 25.41 24.83 -5.51
N LYS A 472 25.94 25.36 -4.40
CA LYS A 472 27.34 25.17 -3.94
C LYS A 472 27.45 24.74 -2.49
N ASP A 473 26.32 24.51 -1.83
CA ASP A 473 26.30 24.02 -0.45
C ASP A 473 26.05 22.51 -0.47
N ASN A 474 26.68 21.78 0.44
CA ASN A 474 26.40 20.37 0.62
C ASN A 474 25.01 20.23 1.27
N PRO A 475 24.06 19.44 0.72
CA PRO A 475 22.79 19.16 1.38
C PRO A 475 23.02 18.58 2.78
N SER A 476 22.26 19.06 3.76
CA SER A 476 22.22 18.40 5.07
C SER A 476 21.76 16.95 4.92
N ASP A 477 22.14 16.08 5.86
CA ASP A 477 21.71 14.68 5.84
C ASP A 477 20.18 14.54 5.93
N THR A 478 19.51 15.47 6.62
CA THR A 478 18.05 15.48 6.75
C THR A 478 17.36 15.78 5.43
N PHE A 479 17.76 16.87 4.77
CA PHE A 479 17.21 17.21 3.45
C PHE A 479 17.54 16.12 2.44
N PHE A 480 18.78 15.64 2.45
CA PHE A 480 19.23 14.61 1.52
C PHE A 480 18.44 13.31 1.69
N LYS A 481 18.12 12.91 2.93
CA LYS A 481 17.25 11.77 3.20
C LYS A 481 15.85 11.98 2.62
N LEU A 482 15.23 13.14 2.84
CA LEU A 482 13.91 13.46 2.28
C LEU A 482 13.91 13.42 0.75
N LEU A 483 14.95 13.96 0.12
CA LEU A 483 15.14 13.92 -1.33
C LEU A 483 15.23 12.47 -1.82
N LEU A 484 16.04 11.63 -1.18
CA LEU A 484 16.18 10.23 -1.57
C LEU A 484 14.89 9.43 -1.36
N GLU A 485 14.12 9.72 -0.31
CA GLU A 485 12.79 9.12 -0.13
C GLU A 485 11.85 9.44 -1.31
N ASP A 486 11.77 10.72 -1.70
CA ASP A 486 10.95 11.14 -2.84
C ASP A 486 11.46 10.59 -4.17
N LEU A 487 12.78 10.55 -4.36
CA LEU A 487 13.40 9.97 -5.54
C LEU A 487 13.11 8.48 -5.65
N ASN A 488 13.23 7.74 -4.55
CA ASN A 488 12.91 6.32 -4.50
C ASN A 488 11.42 6.04 -4.72
N ARG A 489 10.52 6.96 -4.33
CA ARG A 489 9.10 6.91 -4.72
C ARG A 489 8.94 7.11 -6.23
N ALA A 490 9.59 8.12 -6.81
CA ALA A 490 9.55 8.37 -8.25
C ALA A 490 10.09 7.18 -9.06
N LEU A 491 11.16 6.52 -8.58
CA LEU A 491 11.73 5.30 -9.17
C LEU A 491 10.76 4.12 -9.26
N ARG A 492 9.72 4.09 -8.42
CA ARG A 492 8.72 3.00 -8.43
C ARG A 492 7.58 3.28 -9.41
N ARG A 493 7.52 4.49 -9.97
CA ARG A 493 6.43 4.91 -10.83
C ARG A 493 6.64 4.40 -12.26
N PRO A 494 5.61 3.79 -12.88
CA PRO A 494 5.72 3.28 -14.25
C PRO A 494 5.75 4.40 -15.30
N ASP A 495 5.35 5.62 -14.94
CA ASP A 495 5.37 6.81 -15.79
C ASP A 495 6.64 7.67 -15.60
N LEU A 496 7.65 7.17 -14.87
CA LEU A 496 8.95 7.85 -14.76
C LEU A 496 9.60 8.08 -16.12
N PHE A 497 9.42 7.14 -17.05
CA PHE A 497 10.02 7.24 -18.38
C PHE A 497 9.10 7.98 -19.35
N GLU A 498 9.56 9.14 -19.84
CA GLU A 498 8.94 9.85 -20.96
C GLU A 498 9.90 9.90 -22.16
N LYS A 499 9.55 9.25 -23.27
CA LYS A 499 10.44 9.10 -24.45
C LYS A 499 11.04 10.42 -24.95
N SER A 500 10.28 11.51 -24.86
CA SER A 500 10.71 12.88 -25.20
C SER A 500 11.86 13.38 -24.33
N CYS A 501 11.90 13.01 -23.04
CA CYS A 501 12.91 13.47 -22.08
C CYS A 501 14.23 12.72 -22.20
N PHE A 502 14.21 11.47 -22.68
CA PHE A 502 15.39 10.60 -22.82
C PHE A 502 15.90 10.49 -24.26
N GLU A 503 15.31 11.23 -25.19
CA GLU A 503 15.72 11.26 -26.60
C GLU A 503 17.19 11.73 -26.73
N GLY A 504 18.05 10.89 -27.30
CA GLY A 504 19.48 11.17 -27.46
C GLY A 504 20.39 10.60 -26.36
N THR A 505 19.85 9.86 -25.40
CA THR A 505 20.65 9.02 -24.49
C THR A 505 21.03 7.69 -25.15
N ASP A 506 22.13 7.07 -24.71
CA ASP A 506 22.57 5.73 -25.17
C ASP A 506 21.71 4.57 -24.61
N VAL A 507 20.58 4.90 -23.98
CA VAL A 507 19.65 3.96 -23.37
C VAL A 507 18.77 3.30 -24.44
N ASP A 508 18.54 1.99 -24.35
CA ASP A 508 17.60 1.27 -25.24
C ASP A 508 16.12 1.60 -24.93
N ILE A 509 15.70 2.81 -25.29
CA ILE A 509 14.36 3.36 -25.06
C ILE A 509 13.26 2.39 -25.52
N ASP A 510 13.41 1.77 -26.69
CA ASP A 510 12.39 0.88 -27.25
C ASP A 510 12.35 -0.47 -26.50
N GLY A 511 13.48 -0.94 -25.96
CA GLY A 511 13.55 -2.07 -25.03
C GLY A 511 12.80 -1.79 -23.72
N TYR A 512 13.05 -0.62 -23.12
CA TYR A 512 12.35 -0.17 -21.90
C TYR A 512 10.84 -0.05 -22.13
N CYS A 513 10.40 0.64 -23.19
CA CYS A 513 8.98 0.77 -23.52
C CYS A 513 8.30 -0.59 -23.71
N LYS A 514 8.95 -1.57 -24.36
CA LYS A 514 8.41 -2.93 -24.53
C LYS A 514 8.29 -3.69 -23.21
N ILE A 515 9.22 -3.48 -22.28
CA ILE A 515 9.13 -4.05 -20.94
C ILE A 515 7.93 -3.45 -20.21
N PHE A 516 7.80 -2.12 -20.18
CA PHE A 516 6.65 -1.45 -19.57
C PHE A 516 5.31 -1.84 -20.21
N GLU A 517 5.24 -1.94 -21.54
CA GLU A 517 4.05 -2.44 -22.24
C GLU A 517 3.72 -3.89 -21.87
N ARG A 518 4.73 -4.74 -21.64
CA ARG A 518 4.54 -6.13 -21.21
C ARG A 518 4.13 -6.21 -19.74
N LEU A 519 4.66 -5.33 -18.89
CA LEU A 519 4.35 -5.23 -17.47
C LEU A 519 2.94 -4.66 -17.21
N ASN A 520 2.54 -3.62 -17.97
CA ASN A 520 1.16 -3.10 -17.96
C ASN A 520 0.14 -4.08 -18.52
N LYS A 521 0.59 -5.04 -19.33
CA LYS A 521 -0.25 -6.12 -19.79
C LYS A 521 -0.48 -7.14 -18.68
N ASP A 522 0.46 -7.47 -17.78
CA ASP A 522 0.30 -8.58 -16.81
C ASP A 522 0.13 -8.15 -15.32
N PRO A 523 -1.09 -7.78 -14.88
CA PRO A 523 -1.36 -7.37 -13.50
C PRO A 523 -1.36 -8.52 -12.48
N VAL A 524 -1.36 -9.79 -12.90
CA VAL A 524 -1.42 -10.95 -11.98
C VAL A 524 -0.11 -11.11 -11.20
N LYS A 525 0.96 -10.44 -11.64
CA LYS A 525 2.28 -10.38 -10.99
C LYS A 525 2.64 -8.95 -10.59
N HIS A 526 1.70 -8.16 -10.07
CA HIS A 526 1.92 -6.77 -9.63
C HIS A 526 3.21 -6.56 -8.82
N GLY A 527 3.67 -7.57 -8.08
CA GLY A 527 4.91 -7.48 -7.34
C GLY A 527 6.22 -7.67 -8.09
N GLU A 528 6.30 -8.72 -8.91
CA GLU A 528 7.43 -8.86 -9.84
C GLU A 528 7.50 -7.66 -10.78
N VAL A 529 6.34 -7.08 -11.12
CA VAL A 529 6.27 -5.87 -11.95
C VAL A 529 6.92 -4.68 -11.26
N GLN A 530 6.60 -4.39 -10.01
CA GLN A 530 7.11 -3.17 -9.36
C GLN A 530 8.60 -3.25 -9.00
N SER A 531 9.10 -4.42 -8.60
CA SER A 531 10.54 -4.65 -8.42
C SER A 531 11.28 -4.57 -9.76
N THR A 532 10.72 -5.12 -10.83
CA THR A 532 11.27 -5.00 -12.18
C THR A 532 11.29 -3.54 -12.66
N VAL A 533 10.20 -2.79 -12.47
CA VAL A 533 10.13 -1.35 -12.79
C VAL A 533 11.19 -0.56 -12.01
N THR A 534 11.30 -0.80 -10.71
CA THR A 534 12.26 -0.10 -9.85
C THR A 534 13.70 -0.42 -10.25
N TYR A 535 14.01 -1.70 -10.52
CA TYR A 535 15.31 -2.14 -11.03
C TYR A 535 15.69 -1.43 -12.33
N TYR A 536 14.77 -1.43 -13.31
CA TYR A 536 15.00 -0.78 -14.59
C TYR A 536 15.12 0.74 -14.48
N ASN A 537 14.27 1.38 -13.67
CA ASN A 537 14.37 2.81 -13.42
C ASN A 537 15.69 3.16 -12.71
N ARG A 538 16.20 2.31 -11.81
CA ARG A 538 17.52 2.46 -11.20
C ARG A 538 18.65 2.33 -12.24
N GLU A 539 18.66 1.26 -13.04
CA GLU A 539 19.66 1.08 -14.11
C GLU A 539 19.68 2.27 -15.08
N LEU A 540 18.50 2.83 -15.37
CA LEU A 540 18.36 4.01 -16.21
C LEU A 540 19.04 5.24 -15.58
N ILE A 541 18.75 5.53 -14.30
CA ILE A 541 19.41 6.65 -13.61
C ILE A 541 20.93 6.43 -13.55
N GLU A 542 21.39 5.21 -13.23
CA GLU A 542 22.82 4.87 -13.20
C GLU A 542 23.50 5.07 -14.55
N ALA A 543 22.82 4.77 -15.66
CA ALA A 543 23.34 5.00 -17.01
C ALA A 543 23.46 6.48 -17.37
N ILE A 544 22.61 7.34 -16.81
CA ILE A 544 22.56 8.77 -17.12
C ILE A 544 23.53 9.58 -16.27
N ILE A 545 23.77 9.16 -15.03
CA ILE A 545 24.69 9.81 -14.10
C ILE A 545 25.73 8.85 -13.51
N PRO A 546 26.53 8.16 -14.34
CA PRO A 546 27.48 7.14 -13.88
C PRO A 546 28.57 7.69 -12.95
N ASP A 547 28.87 8.99 -13.06
CA ASP A 547 29.88 9.66 -12.24
C ASP A 547 29.36 10.06 -10.84
N LEU A 548 28.04 10.01 -10.63
CA LEU A 548 27.40 10.43 -9.37
C LEU A 548 26.89 9.26 -8.52
N LEU A 549 26.74 8.06 -9.11
CA LEU A 549 26.27 6.85 -8.43
C LEU A 549 27.33 5.74 -8.41
N TYR A 550 27.45 5.02 -7.30
CA TYR A 550 28.16 3.73 -7.24
C TYR A 550 27.33 2.63 -7.89
N LYS A 551 27.98 1.65 -8.53
CA LYS A 551 27.26 0.50 -9.08
C LYS A 551 26.84 -0.46 -7.95
N PRO A 552 25.69 -1.14 -8.08
CA PRO A 552 25.29 -2.17 -7.13
C PRO A 552 26.39 -3.23 -6.97
N GLY A 553 26.93 -3.37 -5.75
CA GLY A 553 28.00 -4.32 -5.43
C GLY A 553 29.44 -3.80 -5.56
N GLU A 554 29.66 -2.55 -5.95
CA GLU A 554 30.93 -1.87 -5.70
C GLU A 554 30.99 -1.51 -4.20
N LEU A 555 31.78 -2.26 -3.42
CA LEU A 555 31.97 -1.96 -2.00
C LEU A 555 32.65 -0.60 -1.85
N GLN A 556 32.13 0.24 -0.95
CA GLN A 556 32.86 1.43 -0.56
C GLN A 556 34.19 1.06 0.11
N PRO A 557 35.24 1.91 0.04
CA PRO A 557 36.48 1.69 0.79
C PRO A 557 36.27 1.51 2.30
N SER A 558 35.23 2.14 2.86
CA SER A 558 34.80 2.02 4.26
C SER A 558 34.10 0.68 4.55
N GLN A 559 33.30 0.16 3.62
CA GLN A 559 32.64 -1.14 3.71
C GLN A 559 33.61 -2.29 3.44
N GLU A 560 34.60 -2.11 2.56
CA GLU A 560 35.74 -3.01 2.41
C GLU A 560 36.49 -3.14 3.74
N ALA A 561 36.76 -2.02 4.43
CA ALA A 561 37.42 -2.03 5.74
C ALA A 561 36.59 -2.71 6.85
N VAL A 562 35.26 -2.55 6.83
CA VAL A 562 34.35 -3.22 7.77
C VAL A 562 34.21 -4.72 7.47
N MET A 563 34.09 -5.10 6.20
CA MET A 563 34.06 -6.51 5.78
C MET A 563 35.40 -7.19 6.07
N GLU A 564 36.52 -6.48 5.84
CA GLU A 564 37.86 -6.95 6.20
C GLU A 564 38.02 -7.07 7.73
N TYR A 565 37.45 -6.16 8.52
CA TYR A 565 37.41 -6.26 9.98
C TYR A 565 36.56 -7.44 10.47
N ILE A 566 35.38 -7.66 9.89
CA ILE A 566 34.51 -8.81 10.20
C ILE A 566 35.25 -10.10 9.85
N HIS A 567 35.86 -10.21 8.66
CA HIS A 567 36.64 -11.38 8.27
C HIS A 567 37.84 -11.63 9.21
N ARG A 568 38.57 -10.59 9.62
CA ARG A 568 39.71 -10.72 10.56
C ARG A 568 39.31 -11.01 12.01
N THR A 569 38.06 -10.76 12.40
CA THR A 569 37.58 -10.95 13.78
C THR A 569 36.92 -12.32 13.96
N PHE A 570 36.47 -12.94 12.87
CA PHE A 570 35.77 -14.23 12.88
C PHE A 570 36.55 -15.40 12.24
N ASP A 571 37.74 -15.14 11.67
CA ASP A 571 38.82 -16.13 11.47
C ASP A 571 39.77 -16.13 12.69
#